data_AF-A0A7X9E8Z3-F1
#
_entry.id   AF-A0A7X9E8Z3-F1
#
_cell.length_a   1.000
_cell.length_b   1.000
_cell.length_c   1.000
_cell.angle_alpha   90.00
_cell.angle_beta   90.00
_cell.angle_gamma   90.00
#
_symmetry.space_group_name_H-M   'P 1'
#
loop_
_entity.id
_entity.type
_entity.pdbx_description
1 polymer ?
#
loop_
_entity_poly.entity_id
_entity_poly.type
_entity_poly.pdbx_seq_one_letter_code
_entity_poly.pdbx_strand_id
1 'polypeptide(L)'
;MFGSSKKKEYESIVQIIDDPKYEEGKQKKVNLNLKKFTKDIHQVISRLIKGRKRLVSLFEDIFTSAFLVSSYDLKMKFFGNRIRSVSSKVSNISHEVHNLLNNSHNAVSVISSANSDLVEAISSITLKASDLKSSTENSSNLIKQISTDTESALIQSKSTAEDFKMLVESFDKMKEIVEGIYEISDQTNLLAFNASIEAARAGEAGKGFSVVAEEIRKLSDSTKDFLTSIITIVNTVSESSDKSFQGIEHTVTSLENINTSVLAMHTLTDSSNQSIAGIASSLENINAVSEEIYSSLEELTDSISNVKDLSADMYNYSEALETTAKDLDDLAESVSSLENIIDDAAKKSGEIITDRFYSIPNEKFAEFIKSAIDNHKNWVSQLESMVNTMKVKPLQLDDHKCSFGHFYHSVKPSHPEILNIWNNTNDLHHEFHSSGSIVIKHIEENNKEEAEKSLAFSKDLSLNMISVLEELIEKTEALTEKNEFVF
;
A
#
# COMPACT_ATOMS: atom_id res chain seq x y z
N MET A 1 9.71 55.71 87.25
CA MET A 1 11.17 55.47 87.30
C MET A 1 11.42 53.99 87.54
N PHE A 2 11.55 53.19 86.47
CA PHE A 2 12.12 51.84 86.62
C PHE A 2 13.63 52.01 86.79
N GLY A 3 14.15 51.60 87.95
CA GLY A 3 15.57 51.70 88.26
C GLY A 3 16.43 50.98 87.22
N SER A 4 17.59 51.55 86.91
CA SER A 4 18.53 51.13 85.87
C SER A 4 18.95 49.64 85.91
N SER A 5 18.75 48.95 87.05
CA SER A 5 19.01 47.52 87.22
C SER A 5 17.95 46.62 86.56
N LYS A 6 16.66 46.96 86.64
CA LYS A 6 15.59 46.15 86.00
C LYS A 6 15.58 46.34 84.49
N LYS A 7 15.97 47.52 84.00
CA LYS A 7 16.06 47.80 82.56
C LYS A 7 17.08 46.90 81.87
N LYS A 8 18.25 46.67 82.49
CA LYS A 8 19.25 45.69 82.02
C LYS A 8 18.74 44.24 82.04
N GLU A 9 17.97 43.84 83.05
CA GLU A 9 17.38 42.49 83.13
C GLU A 9 16.31 42.26 82.04
N TYR A 10 15.50 43.27 81.70
CA TYR A 10 14.52 43.18 80.60
C TYR A 10 15.18 43.24 79.21
N GLU A 11 16.20 44.08 79.03
CA GLU A 11 17.00 44.13 77.79
C GLU A 11 17.67 42.77 77.51
N SER A 12 18.07 42.03 78.56
CA SER A 12 18.62 40.67 78.45
C SER A 12 17.58 39.65 77.97
N ILE A 13 16.32 39.78 78.37
CA ILE A 13 15.22 38.87 77.98
C ILE A 13 14.79 39.13 76.54
N VAL A 14 14.68 40.40 76.14
CA VAL A 14 14.40 40.79 74.75
C VAL A 14 15.52 40.30 73.83
N GLN A 15 16.79 40.42 74.25
CA GLN A 15 17.92 39.87 73.50
C GLN A 15 17.87 38.34 73.37
N ILE A 16 17.36 37.60 74.36
CA ILE A 16 17.22 36.13 74.27
C ILE A 16 16.02 35.71 73.41
N ILE A 17 14.95 36.50 73.40
CA ILE A 17 13.74 36.26 72.57
C ILE A 17 14.01 36.64 71.11
N ASP A 18 14.82 37.67 70.88
CA ASP A 18 15.23 38.17 69.56
C ASP A 18 16.47 37.44 68.99
N ASP A 19 17.12 36.54 69.75
CA ASP A 19 18.28 35.76 69.30
C ASP A 19 17.88 34.34 68.82
N PRO A 20 17.91 34.07 67.51
CA PRO A 20 17.53 32.78 66.94
C PRO A 20 18.55 31.66 67.17
N LYS A 21 19.77 31.96 67.66
CA LYS A 21 20.82 30.97 67.97
C LYS A 21 20.86 30.55 69.44
N TYR A 22 19.81 30.82 70.22
CA TYR A 22 19.74 30.37 71.61
C TYR A 22 19.78 28.83 71.72
N GLU A 23 20.98 28.29 71.94
CA GLU A 23 21.23 26.89 72.28
C GLU A 23 21.51 26.74 73.78
N GLU A 24 20.86 25.75 74.38
CA GLU A 24 20.89 25.44 75.81
C GLU A 24 22.31 24.97 76.22
N GLY A 25 23.17 25.86 76.75
CA GLY A 25 24.44 25.41 77.35
C GLY A 25 25.63 26.37 77.55
N LYS A 26 25.70 27.57 76.94
CA LYS A 26 26.90 28.45 77.04
C LYS A 26 26.72 29.66 78.00
N GLN A 27 26.92 29.40 79.30
CA GLN A 27 27.28 30.22 80.52
C GLN A 27 26.85 31.71 80.65
N LYS A 28 26.45 32.27 81.81
CA LYS A 28 27.06 32.33 83.16
C LYS A 28 25.97 32.51 84.26
N LYS A 29 26.17 31.91 85.45
CA LYS A 29 25.24 31.98 86.59
C LYS A 29 25.12 33.40 87.16
N VAL A 30 23.95 34.03 87.00
CA VAL A 30 23.51 35.17 87.82
C VAL A 30 22.56 34.63 88.90
N ASN A 31 22.83 34.96 90.16
CA ASN A 31 22.15 34.41 91.33
C ASN A 31 21.22 35.47 91.95
N LEU A 32 19.92 35.27 91.84
CA LEU A 32 18.84 35.94 92.56
C LEU A 32 17.70 34.92 92.72
N ASN A 33 16.67 35.20 93.52
CA ASN A 33 15.53 34.33 93.85
C ASN A 33 14.57 34.11 92.65
N LEU A 34 15.18 33.76 91.51
CA LEU A 34 14.71 33.73 90.15
C LEU A 34 14.30 32.32 89.73
N LYS A 35 14.73 31.25 90.42
CA LYS A 35 14.65 29.86 89.93
C LYS A 35 13.28 29.42 89.36
N LYS A 36 12.17 29.80 89.98
CA LYS A 36 10.81 29.42 89.52
C LYS A 36 10.34 30.31 88.36
N PHE A 37 10.54 31.62 88.45
CA PHE A 37 10.24 32.58 87.37
C PHE A 37 11.11 32.36 86.12
N THR A 38 12.40 32.06 86.30
CA THR A 38 13.29 31.64 85.22
C THR A 38 12.82 30.32 84.63
N LYS A 39 12.39 29.33 85.42
CA LYS A 39 11.91 28.05 84.89
C LYS A 39 10.66 28.22 84.03
N ASP A 40 9.72 29.05 84.45
CA ASP A 40 8.48 29.32 83.70
C ASP A 40 8.79 30.10 82.40
N ILE A 41 9.70 31.08 82.43
CA ILE A 41 10.19 31.77 81.22
C ILE A 41 10.93 30.81 80.27
N HIS A 42 11.80 29.94 80.78
CA HIS A 42 12.49 28.95 79.94
C HIS A 42 11.51 27.99 79.28
N GLN A 43 10.43 27.59 79.96
CA GLN A 43 9.38 26.76 79.36
C GLN A 43 8.60 27.50 78.27
N VAL A 44 8.30 28.78 78.45
CA VAL A 44 7.64 29.61 77.43
C VAL A 44 8.55 29.77 76.21
N ILE A 45 9.83 30.12 76.41
CA ILE A 45 10.82 30.23 75.32
C ILE A 45 10.95 28.90 74.57
N SER A 46 11.08 27.78 75.27
CA SER A 46 11.17 26.45 74.65
C SER A 46 9.91 26.09 73.83
N ARG A 47 8.71 26.44 74.33
CA ARG A 47 7.45 26.24 73.59
C ARG A 47 7.39 27.11 72.35
N LEU A 48 7.82 28.37 72.45
CA LEU A 48 7.81 29.27 71.31
C LEU A 48 8.84 28.88 70.24
N ILE A 49 10.05 28.45 70.61
CA ILE A 49 11.05 27.91 69.67
C ILE A 49 10.51 26.67 68.97
N LYS A 50 9.87 25.75 69.70
CA LYS A 50 9.20 24.58 69.10
C LYS A 50 8.05 24.99 68.18
N GLY A 51 7.28 26.01 68.56
CA GLY A 51 6.22 26.59 67.74
C GLY A 51 6.76 27.16 66.42
N ARG A 52 7.83 27.96 66.49
CA ARG A 52 8.53 28.49 65.31
C ARG A 52 9.00 27.38 64.38
N LYS A 53 9.69 26.36 64.89
CA LYS A 53 10.13 25.21 64.06
C LYS A 53 8.97 24.52 63.34
N ARG A 54 7.82 24.36 64.01
CA ARG A 54 6.60 23.79 63.40
C ARG A 54 5.99 24.70 62.35
N LEU A 55 5.98 26.02 62.57
CA LEU A 55 5.46 26.98 61.60
C LEU A 55 6.33 27.04 60.33
N VAL A 56 7.66 27.02 60.49
CA VAL A 56 8.60 26.96 59.35
C VAL A 56 8.39 25.68 58.54
N SER A 57 8.22 24.53 59.20
CA SER A 57 7.91 23.27 58.51
C SER A 57 6.54 23.30 57.81
N LEU A 58 5.51 23.88 58.44
CA LEU A 58 4.18 24.01 57.82
C LEU A 58 4.23 24.89 56.57
N PHE A 59 5.05 25.94 56.59
CA PHE A 59 5.29 26.83 55.47
C PHE A 59 6.02 26.13 54.31
N GLU A 60 7.06 25.32 54.62
CA GLU A 60 7.73 24.45 53.64
C GLU A 60 6.70 23.51 52.96
N ASP A 61 5.81 22.91 53.75
CA ASP A 61 4.77 22.00 53.25
C ASP A 61 3.73 22.73 52.36
N ILE A 62 3.29 23.94 52.75
CA ILE A 62 2.32 24.74 51.97
C ILE A 62 2.91 25.13 50.62
N PHE A 63 4.14 25.64 50.57
CA PHE A 63 4.76 26.01 49.30
C PHE A 63 5.05 24.83 48.39
N THR A 64 5.51 23.72 48.97
CA THR A 64 5.70 22.49 48.22
C THR A 64 4.36 22.01 47.63
N SER A 65 3.27 22.12 48.40
CA SER A 65 1.92 21.79 47.93
C SER A 65 1.44 22.72 46.82
N ALA A 66 1.71 24.03 46.91
CA ALA A 66 1.35 25.03 45.90
C ALA A 66 1.97 24.68 44.55
N PHE A 67 3.28 24.41 44.56
CA PHE A 67 4.03 23.99 43.39
C PHE A 67 3.50 22.68 42.79
N LEU A 68 3.26 21.66 43.62
CA LEU A 68 2.75 20.37 43.15
C LEU A 68 1.38 20.52 42.48
N VAL A 69 0.48 21.31 43.07
CA VAL A 69 -0.86 21.56 42.52
C VAL A 69 -0.79 22.31 41.18
N SER A 70 0.00 23.37 41.07
CA SER A 70 0.23 24.04 39.77
C SER A 70 0.84 23.11 38.72
N SER A 71 1.73 22.20 39.13
CA SER A 71 2.31 21.19 38.22
C SER A 71 1.27 20.17 37.75
N TYR A 72 0.35 19.74 38.62
CA TYR A 72 -0.75 18.84 38.26
C TYR A 72 -1.76 19.50 37.33
N ASP A 73 -2.17 20.74 37.60
CA ASP A 73 -3.06 21.53 36.72
C ASP A 73 -2.52 21.58 35.28
N LEU A 74 -1.25 21.97 35.14
CA LEU A 74 -0.57 22.04 33.86
C LEU A 74 -0.56 20.67 33.13
N LYS A 75 -0.18 19.60 33.84
CA LYS A 75 -0.12 18.25 33.25
C LYS A 75 -1.48 17.76 32.79
N MET A 76 -2.54 18.03 33.56
CA MET A 76 -3.89 17.60 33.22
C MET A 76 -4.41 18.34 31.99
N LYS A 77 -4.25 19.66 31.91
CA LYS A 77 -4.59 20.43 30.70
C LYS A 77 -3.82 19.95 29.47
N PHE A 78 -2.52 19.69 29.61
CA PHE A 78 -1.69 19.17 28.54
C PHE A 78 -2.16 17.79 28.05
N PHE A 79 -2.38 16.84 28.97
CA PHE A 79 -2.81 15.49 28.59
C PHE A 79 -4.25 15.44 28.10
N GLY A 80 -5.16 16.27 28.63
CA GLY A 80 -6.53 16.42 28.16
C GLY A 80 -6.59 16.90 26.70
N ASN A 81 -5.85 17.96 26.37
CA ASN A 81 -5.71 18.44 24.99
C ASN A 81 -5.14 17.35 24.06
N ARG A 82 -4.15 16.58 24.54
CA ARG A 82 -3.55 15.50 23.76
C ARG A 82 -4.53 14.35 23.50
N ILE A 83 -5.35 13.98 24.48
CA ILE A 83 -6.40 12.96 24.32
C ILE A 83 -7.46 13.45 23.33
N ARG A 84 -7.92 14.70 23.42
CA ARG A 84 -8.84 15.31 22.43
C ARG A 84 -8.29 15.24 21.00
N SER A 85 -7.00 15.54 20.83
CA SER A 85 -6.33 15.41 19.52
C SER A 85 -6.32 13.96 19.01
N VAL A 86 -6.04 12.99 19.87
CA VAL A 86 -6.06 11.56 19.51
C VAL A 86 -7.48 11.10 19.17
N SER A 87 -8.48 11.48 19.97
CA SER A 87 -9.91 11.21 19.70
C SER A 87 -10.30 11.68 18.30
N SER A 88 -10.04 12.95 17.96
CA SER A 88 -10.33 13.50 16.63
C SER A 88 -9.65 12.72 15.49
N LYS A 89 -8.38 12.33 15.68
CA LYS A 89 -7.65 11.51 14.68
C LYS A 89 -8.28 10.13 14.51
N VAL A 90 -8.67 9.46 15.60
CA VAL A 90 -9.33 8.16 15.56
C VAL A 90 -10.69 8.25 14.86
N SER A 91 -11.49 9.29 15.16
CA SER A 91 -12.76 9.55 14.48
C SER A 91 -12.58 9.74 12.97
N ASN A 92 -11.57 10.51 12.55
CA ASN A 92 -11.30 10.74 11.13
C ASN A 92 -10.89 9.44 10.41
N ILE A 93 -10.00 8.64 11.02
CA ILE A 93 -9.59 7.34 10.47
C ILE A 93 -10.81 6.41 10.37
N SER A 94 -11.68 6.38 11.37
CA SER A 94 -12.91 5.58 11.34
C SER A 94 -13.81 5.97 10.15
N HIS A 95 -13.93 7.27 9.84
CA HIS A 95 -14.70 7.73 8.69
C HIS A 95 -14.07 7.30 7.36
N GLU A 96 -12.74 7.39 7.24
CA GLU A 96 -12.00 6.93 6.06
C GLU A 96 -12.15 5.41 5.85
N VAL A 97 -12.04 4.62 6.92
CA VAL A 97 -12.25 3.16 6.88
C VAL A 97 -13.68 2.82 6.42
N HIS A 98 -14.69 3.54 6.91
CA HIS A 98 -16.07 3.34 6.46
C HIS A 98 -16.24 3.59 4.96
N ASN A 99 -15.62 4.64 4.41
CA ASN A 99 -15.66 4.92 2.98
C ASN A 99 -14.92 3.84 2.16
N LEU A 100 -13.79 3.35 2.67
CA LEU A 100 -13.06 2.23 2.07
C LEU A 100 -13.92 0.96 2.02
N LEU A 101 -14.63 0.64 3.10
CA LEU A 101 -15.54 -0.53 3.15
C LEU A 101 -16.62 -0.49 2.07
N ASN A 102 -17.25 0.68 1.85
CA ASN A 102 -18.24 0.84 0.79
C ASN A 102 -17.63 0.61 -0.61
N ASN A 103 -16.42 1.11 -0.86
CA ASN A 103 -15.73 0.89 -2.12
C ASN A 103 -15.36 -0.59 -2.31
N SER A 104 -14.90 -1.26 -1.26
CA SER A 104 -14.59 -2.69 -1.29
C SER A 104 -15.82 -3.55 -1.57
N HIS A 105 -16.97 -3.23 -0.97
CA HIS A 105 -18.24 -3.91 -1.29
C HIS A 105 -18.63 -3.76 -2.76
N ASN A 106 -18.52 -2.55 -3.32
CA ASN A 106 -18.79 -2.31 -4.73
C ASN A 106 -17.83 -3.11 -5.63
N ALA A 107 -16.54 -3.17 -5.28
CA ALA A 107 -15.56 -3.93 -6.02
C ALA A 107 -15.89 -5.44 -6.03
N VAL A 108 -16.25 -6.02 -4.88
CA VAL A 108 -16.69 -7.42 -4.78
C VAL A 108 -17.90 -7.68 -5.69
N SER A 109 -18.90 -6.79 -5.68
CA SER A 109 -20.07 -6.93 -6.55
C SER A 109 -19.72 -6.89 -8.04
N VAL A 110 -18.81 -6.00 -8.46
CA VAL A 110 -18.38 -5.89 -9.86
C VAL A 110 -17.59 -7.14 -10.28
N ILE A 111 -16.67 -7.61 -9.45
CA ILE A 111 -15.89 -8.82 -9.75
C ILE A 111 -16.80 -10.05 -9.81
N SER A 112 -17.77 -10.18 -8.90
CA SER A 112 -18.75 -11.27 -8.93
C SER A 112 -19.56 -11.27 -10.22
N SER A 113 -20.02 -10.10 -10.68
CA SER A 113 -20.75 -9.99 -11.95
C SER A 113 -19.86 -10.38 -13.13
N ALA A 114 -18.63 -9.87 -13.18
CA ALA A 114 -17.69 -10.18 -14.25
C ALA A 114 -17.32 -11.67 -14.29
N ASN A 115 -17.20 -12.32 -13.13
CA ASN A 115 -16.95 -13.77 -13.05
C ASN A 115 -18.19 -14.57 -13.52
N SER A 116 -19.40 -14.11 -13.24
CA SER A 116 -20.63 -14.70 -13.78
C SER A 116 -20.66 -14.61 -15.32
N ASP A 117 -20.34 -13.44 -15.89
CA ASP A 117 -20.27 -13.24 -17.33
C ASP A 117 -19.18 -14.14 -17.97
N LEU A 118 -18.06 -14.34 -17.27
CA LEU A 118 -17.01 -15.25 -17.68
C LEU A 118 -17.50 -16.69 -17.75
N VAL A 119 -18.25 -17.17 -16.75
CA VAL A 119 -18.84 -18.51 -16.74
C VAL A 119 -19.79 -18.70 -17.93
N GLU A 120 -20.62 -17.70 -18.24
CA GLU A 120 -21.50 -17.75 -19.41
C GLU A 120 -20.70 -17.82 -20.73
N ALA A 121 -19.62 -17.04 -20.83
CA ALA A 121 -18.72 -17.08 -21.98
C ALA A 121 -18.02 -18.45 -22.14
N ILE A 122 -17.55 -19.06 -21.05
CA ILE A 122 -16.96 -20.42 -21.05
C ILE A 122 -17.98 -21.43 -21.60
N SER A 123 -19.23 -21.38 -21.14
CA SER A 123 -20.30 -22.26 -21.62
C SER A 123 -20.54 -22.09 -23.13
N SER A 124 -20.61 -20.84 -23.60
CA SER A 124 -20.77 -20.53 -25.04
C SER A 124 -19.60 -21.06 -25.88
N ILE A 125 -18.35 -20.89 -25.43
CA ILE A 125 -17.17 -21.38 -26.14
C ILE A 125 -17.13 -22.91 -26.13
N THR A 126 -17.53 -23.55 -25.04
CA THR A 126 -17.62 -25.01 -24.93
C THR A 126 -18.58 -25.59 -25.98
N LEU A 127 -19.76 -24.98 -26.14
CA LEU A 127 -20.71 -25.37 -27.18
C LEU A 127 -20.11 -25.22 -28.59
N LYS A 128 -19.49 -24.07 -28.88
CA LYS A 128 -18.84 -23.84 -30.18
C LYS A 128 -17.68 -24.80 -30.46
N ALA A 129 -16.90 -25.16 -29.45
CA ALA A 129 -15.82 -26.14 -29.58
C ALA A 129 -16.37 -27.54 -29.87
N SER A 130 -17.50 -27.91 -29.26
CA SER A 130 -18.21 -29.16 -29.56
C SER A 130 -18.75 -29.19 -30.99
N ASP A 131 -19.38 -28.11 -31.45
CA ASP A 131 -19.87 -28.00 -32.83
C ASP A 131 -18.72 -28.09 -33.84
N LEU A 132 -17.61 -27.40 -33.55
CA LEU A 132 -16.41 -27.45 -34.38
C LEU A 132 -15.84 -28.87 -34.46
N LYS A 133 -15.78 -29.58 -33.33
CA LYS A 133 -15.36 -30.99 -33.29
C LYS A 133 -16.21 -31.86 -34.20
N SER A 134 -17.54 -31.76 -34.09
CA SER A 134 -18.46 -32.53 -34.95
C SER A 134 -18.27 -32.19 -36.43
N SER A 135 -18.09 -30.90 -36.76
CA SER A 135 -17.82 -30.47 -38.14
C SER A 135 -16.49 -31.03 -38.66
N THR A 136 -15.43 -31.03 -37.85
CA THR A 136 -14.11 -31.58 -38.24
C THR A 136 -14.16 -33.10 -38.42
N GLU A 137 -14.90 -33.82 -37.58
CA GLU A 137 -15.16 -35.26 -37.75
C GLU A 137 -15.89 -35.56 -39.07
N ASN A 138 -16.91 -34.76 -39.40
CA ASN A 138 -17.63 -34.87 -40.68
C ASN A 138 -16.71 -34.57 -41.88
N SER A 139 -15.87 -33.53 -41.80
CA SER A 139 -14.88 -33.23 -42.83
C SER A 139 -13.88 -34.38 -43.02
N SER A 140 -13.41 -34.99 -41.93
CA SER A 140 -12.51 -36.15 -41.99
C SER A 140 -13.13 -37.33 -42.75
N ASN A 141 -14.41 -37.63 -42.48
CA ASN A 141 -15.14 -38.68 -43.18
C ASN A 141 -15.31 -38.36 -44.68
N LEU A 142 -15.64 -37.12 -45.03
CA LEU A 142 -15.76 -36.68 -46.43
C LEU A 142 -14.42 -36.76 -47.17
N ILE A 143 -13.31 -36.34 -46.55
CA ILE A 143 -11.97 -36.43 -47.14
C ILE A 143 -11.62 -37.90 -47.43
N LYS A 144 -11.91 -38.81 -46.48
CA LYS A 144 -11.68 -40.25 -46.66
C LYS A 144 -12.48 -40.81 -47.83
N GLN A 145 -13.73 -40.38 -47.99
CA GLN A 145 -14.56 -40.76 -49.13
C GLN A 145 -13.97 -40.25 -50.45
N ILE A 146 -13.62 -38.96 -50.52
CA ILE A 146 -12.97 -38.36 -51.72
C ILE A 146 -11.68 -39.08 -52.08
N SER A 147 -10.86 -39.44 -51.08
CA SER A 147 -9.64 -40.23 -51.28
C SER A 147 -9.94 -41.57 -51.97
N THR A 148 -10.96 -42.28 -51.48
CA THR A 148 -11.36 -43.58 -52.01
C THR A 148 -11.89 -43.46 -53.45
N ASP A 149 -12.75 -42.46 -53.70
CA ASP A 149 -13.34 -42.20 -55.01
C ASP A 149 -12.26 -41.79 -56.04
N THR A 150 -11.29 -40.97 -55.62
CA THR A 150 -10.16 -40.52 -56.45
C THR A 150 -9.25 -41.69 -56.81
N GLU A 151 -8.95 -42.59 -55.87
CA GLU A 151 -8.15 -43.79 -56.11
C GLU A 151 -8.85 -44.73 -57.10
N SER A 152 -10.15 -44.97 -56.91
CA SER A 152 -10.93 -45.78 -57.85
C SER A 152 -10.97 -45.16 -59.25
N ALA A 153 -11.15 -43.84 -59.36
CA ALA A 153 -11.14 -43.13 -60.63
C ALA A 153 -9.76 -43.22 -61.32
N LEU A 154 -8.67 -43.14 -60.56
CA LEU A 154 -7.31 -43.23 -61.09
C LEU A 154 -7.03 -44.62 -61.67
N ILE A 155 -7.45 -45.68 -60.98
CA ILE A 155 -7.36 -47.06 -61.48
C ILE A 155 -8.15 -47.21 -62.78
N GLN A 156 -9.39 -46.73 -62.81
CA GLN A 156 -10.24 -46.81 -64.01
C GLN A 156 -9.65 -46.01 -65.18
N SER A 157 -9.15 -44.80 -64.96
CA SER A 157 -8.55 -43.97 -66.01
C SER A 157 -7.28 -44.61 -66.59
N LYS A 158 -6.44 -45.24 -65.74
CA LYS A 158 -5.26 -45.99 -66.22
C LYS A 158 -5.66 -47.19 -67.08
N SER A 159 -6.65 -47.96 -66.64
CA SER A 159 -7.19 -49.08 -67.45
C SER A 159 -7.73 -48.59 -68.80
N THR A 160 -8.50 -47.50 -68.82
CA THR A 160 -9.02 -46.93 -70.07
C THR A 160 -7.89 -46.43 -70.99
N ALA A 161 -6.80 -45.89 -70.44
CA ALA A 161 -5.63 -45.50 -71.22
C ALA A 161 -4.95 -46.70 -71.89
N GLU A 162 -4.85 -47.84 -71.19
CA GLU A 162 -4.35 -49.09 -71.74
C GLU A 162 -5.24 -49.62 -72.87
N ASP A 163 -6.57 -49.57 -72.69
CA ASP A 163 -7.54 -49.97 -73.73
C ASP A 163 -7.39 -49.14 -75.01
N PHE A 164 -7.24 -47.82 -74.89
CA PHE A 164 -7.02 -46.95 -76.05
C PHE A 164 -5.69 -47.24 -76.75
N LYS A 165 -4.63 -47.55 -75.98
CA LYS A 165 -3.35 -47.96 -76.56
C LYS A 165 -3.49 -49.23 -77.40
N MET A 166 -4.16 -50.26 -76.87
CA MET A 166 -4.44 -51.49 -77.62
C MET A 166 -5.32 -51.26 -78.85
N LEU A 167 -6.24 -50.30 -78.77
CA LEU A 167 -7.11 -49.92 -79.89
C LEU A 167 -6.32 -49.26 -81.02
N VAL A 168 -5.41 -48.33 -80.70
CA VAL A 168 -4.51 -47.69 -81.69
C VAL A 168 -3.64 -48.75 -82.38
N GLU A 169 -3.04 -49.67 -81.62
CA GLU A 169 -2.26 -50.79 -82.18
C GLU A 169 -3.10 -51.70 -83.11
N SER A 170 -4.40 -51.85 -82.82
CA SER A 170 -5.32 -52.63 -83.65
C SER A 170 -5.66 -51.92 -84.96
N PHE A 171 -5.79 -50.59 -84.94
CA PHE A 171 -6.00 -49.81 -86.16
C PHE A 171 -4.77 -49.77 -87.06
N ASP A 172 -3.56 -49.73 -86.50
CA ASP A 172 -2.33 -49.83 -87.28
C ASP A 172 -2.24 -51.17 -88.03
N LYS A 173 -2.56 -52.28 -87.36
CA LYS A 173 -2.67 -53.60 -88.00
C LYS A 173 -3.75 -53.64 -89.08
N MET A 174 -4.90 -52.99 -88.84
CA MET A 174 -5.97 -52.93 -89.82
C MET A 174 -5.54 -52.17 -91.07
N LYS A 175 -4.78 -51.08 -90.91
CA LYS A 175 -4.23 -50.30 -92.02
C LYS A 175 -3.29 -51.14 -92.88
N GLU A 176 -2.39 -51.91 -92.27
CA GLU A 176 -1.49 -52.84 -92.97
C GLU A 176 -2.27 -53.89 -93.79
N ILE A 177 -3.34 -54.47 -93.22
CA ILE A 177 -4.20 -55.42 -93.93
C ILE A 177 -4.90 -54.74 -95.12
N VAL A 178 -5.45 -53.55 -94.92
CA VAL A 178 -6.18 -52.81 -95.97
C VAL A 178 -5.25 -52.39 -97.12
N GLU A 179 -4.02 -51.97 -96.81
CA GLU A 179 -2.98 -51.69 -97.80
C GLU A 179 -2.63 -52.96 -98.60
N GLY A 180 -2.46 -54.10 -97.93
CA GLY A 180 -2.24 -55.39 -98.61
C GLY A 180 -3.39 -55.80 -99.53
N ILE A 181 -4.64 -55.61 -99.13
CA ILE A 181 -5.80 -55.90 -100.01
C ILE A 181 -5.86 -54.91 -101.17
N TYR A 182 -5.48 -53.64 -100.94
CA TYR A 182 -5.44 -52.62 -101.99
C TYR A 182 -4.42 -53.01 -103.08
N GLU A 183 -3.23 -53.46 -102.68
CA GLU A 183 -2.22 -53.99 -103.60
C GLU A 183 -2.73 -55.21 -104.38
N ILE A 184 -3.41 -56.16 -103.71
CA ILE A 184 -4.02 -57.33 -104.38
C ILE A 184 -5.08 -56.89 -105.38
N SER A 185 -5.94 -55.93 -105.03
CA SER A 185 -6.96 -55.40 -105.93
C SER A 185 -6.34 -54.66 -107.12
N ASP A 186 -5.25 -53.92 -106.92
CA ASP A 186 -4.51 -53.27 -107.98
C ASP A 186 -3.85 -54.25 -108.95
N GLN A 187 -3.21 -55.29 -108.42
CA GLN A 187 -2.68 -56.39 -109.22
C GLN A 187 -3.79 -57.14 -109.98
N THR A 188 -4.93 -57.38 -109.34
CA THR A 188 -6.09 -58.04 -109.98
C THR A 188 -6.67 -57.18 -111.10
N ASN A 189 -6.73 -55.86 -110.90
CA ASN A 189 -7.16 -54.91 -111.92
C ASN A 189 -6.21 -54.92 -113.13
N LEU A 190 -4.90 -54.95 -112.87
CA LEU A 190 -3.87 -55.02 -113.91
C LEU A 190 -3.92 -56.35 -114.68
N LEU A 191 -4.13 -57.47 -113.98
CA LEU A 191 -4.33 -58.79 -114.58
C LEU A 191 -5.59 -58.83 -115.46
N ALA A 192 -6.70 -58.27 -114.97
CA ALA A 192 -7.96 -58.16 -115.70
C ALA A 192 -7.83 -57.25 -116.93
N PHE A 193 -7.10 -56.14 -116.81
CA PHE A 193 -6.77 -55.26 -117.93
C PHE A 193 -5.97 -55.98 -119.02
N ASN A 194 -4.91 -56.71 -118.63
CA ASN A 194 -4.12 -57.51 -119.55
C ASN A 194 -4.97 -58.63 -120.22
N ALA A 195 -5.85 -59.27 -119.46
CA ALA A 195 -6.78 -60.28 -119.98
C ALA A 195 -7.81 -59.69 -120.96
N SER A 196 -8.30 -58.46 -120.71
CA SER A 196 -9.21 -57.73 -121.60
C SER A 196 -8.52 -57.38 -122.93
N ILE A 197 -7.26 -56.95 -122.89
CA ILE A 197 -6.43 -56.72 -124.09
C ILE A 197 -6.27 -58.01 -124.91
N GLU A 198 -5.94 -59.14 -124.26
CA GLU A 198 -5.71 -60.40 -124.95
C GLU A 198 -7.02 -61.00 -125.50
N ALA A 199 -8.14 -60.79 -124.80
CA ALA A 199 -9.47 -61.14 -125.29
C ALA A 199 -9.90 -60.30 -126.50
N ALA A 200 -9.53 -59.01 -126.55
CA ALA A 200 -9.75 -58.16 -127.73
C ALA A 200 -8.89 -58.59 -128.93
N ARG A 201 -7.66 -59.08 -128.68
CA ARG A 201 -6.77 -59.65 -129.72
C ARG A 201 -7.33 -60.93 -130.35
N ALA A 202 -8.04 -61.76 -129.60
CA ALA A 202 -8.65 -63.00 -130.08
C ALA A 202 -9.91 -62.79 -130.94
N GLY A 203 -10.36 -61.54 -131.16
CA GLY A 203 -11.48 -61.21 -132.06
C GLY A 203 -12.81 -61.81 -131.63
N GLU A 204 -13.57 -62.43 -132.55
CA GLU A 204 -14.89 -63.03 -132.27
C GLU A 204 -14.84 -64.15 -131.22
N ALA A 205 -13.75 -64.93 -131.16
CA ALA A 205 -13.59 -66.02 -130.20
C ALA A 205 -13.33 -65.55 -128.75
N GLY A 206 -12.86 -64.30 -128.58
CA GLY A 206 -12.51 -63.71 -127.30
C GLY A 206 -13.63 -62.90 -126.63
N LYS A 207 -14.77 -62.67 -127.30
CA LYS A 207 -15.86 -61.81 -126.80
C LYS A 207 -16.34 -62.20 -125.39
N GLY A 208 -16.53 -63.49 -125.10
CA GLY A 208 -16.94 -63.96 -123.77
C GLY A 208 -15.90 -63.68 -122.68
N PHE A 209 -14.61 -63.85 -123.00
CA PHE A 209 -13.51 -63.55 -122.07
C PHE A 209 -13.32 -62.05 -121.84
N SER A 210 -13.57 -61.21 -122.86
CA SER A 210 -13.48 -59.76 -122.75
C SER A 210 -14.54 -59.21 -121.79
N VAL A 211 -15.77 -59.75 -121.84
CA VAL A 211 -16.84 -59.38 -120.90
C VAL A 211 -16.47 -59.75 -119.46
N VAL A 212 -15.93 -60.96 -119.24
CA VAL A 212 -15.49 -61.40 -117.91
C VAL A 212 -14.32 -60.55 -117.40
N ALA A 213 -13.33 -60.27 -118.24
CA ALA A 213 -12.18 -59.45 -117.88
C ALA A 213 -12.58 -58.00 -117.52
N GLU A 214 -13.52 -57.40 -118.27
CA GLU A 214 -14.05 -56.08 -117.94
C GLU A 214 -14.86 -56.08 -116.64
N GLU A 215 -15.58 -57.17 -116.35
CA GLU A 215 -16.32 -57.31 -115.08
C GLU A 215 -15.36 -57.48 -113.88
N ILE A 216 -14.28 -58.24 -114.02
CA ILE A 216 -13.22 -58.35 -113.00
C ILE A 216 -12.54 -57.00 -112.77
N ARG A 217 -12.30 -56.23 -113.85
CA ARG A 217 -11.73 -54.88 -113.77
C ARG A 217 -12.63 -53.95 -112.96
N LYS A 218 -13.91 -53.89 -113.29
CA LYS A 218 -14.91 -53.11 -112.54
C LYS A 218 -15.02 -53.54 -111.08
N LEU A 219 -14.94 -54.84 -110.79
CA LEU A 219 -14.98 -55.36 -109.43
C LEU A 219 -13.72 -54.96 -108.64
N SER A 220 -12.55 -54.98 -109.28
CA SER A 220 -11.28 -54.56 -108.68
C SER A 220 -11.26 -53.05 -108.41
N ASP A 221 -11.72 -52.23 -109.36
CA ASP A 221 -11.87 -50.78 -109.18
C ASP A 221 -12.88 -50.47 -108.05
N SER A 222 -14.04 -51.14 -108.03
CA SER A 222 -15.01 -50.99 -106.93
C SER A 222 -14.42 -51.40 -105.58
N THR A 223 -13.60 -52.47 -105.55
CA THR A 223 -12.92 -52.92 -104.34
C THR A 223 -11.92 -51.88 -103.84
N LYS A 224 -11.17 -51.21 -104.73
CA LYS A 224 -10.29 -50.10 -104.34
C LYS A 224 -11.04 -48.91 -103.78
N ASP A 225 -12.18 -48.55 -104.35
CA ASP A 225 -13.03 -47.47 -103.85
C ASP A 225 -13.55 -47.77 -102.43
N PHE A 226 -13.98 -49.02 -102.19
CA PHE A 226 -14.35 -49.48 -100.86
C PHE A 226 -13.17 -49.44 -99.87
N LEU A 227 -11.99 -49.90 -100.27
CA LEU A 227 -10.79 -49.87 -99.43
C LEU A 227 -10.35 -48.45 -99.10
N THR A 228 -10.44 -47.52 -100.05
CA THR A 228 -10.15 -46.08 -99.82
C THR A 228 -11.11 -45.49 -98.79
N SER A 229 -12.39 -45.90 -98.85
CA SER A 229 -13.39 -45.52 -97.84
C SER A 229 -13.06 -46.11 -96.46
N ILE A 230 -12.61 -47.38 -96.40
CA ILE A 230 -12.16 -48.02 -95.16
C ILE A 230 -10.94 -47.30 -94.57
N ILE A 231 -9.92 -46.96 -95.37
CA ILE A 231 -8.74 -46.20 -94.91
C ILE A 231 -9.17 -44.88 -94.27
N THR A 232 -10.12 -44.17 -94.90
CA THR A 232 -10.66 -42.91 -94.36
C THR A 232 -11.33 -43.11 -93.01
N ILE A 233 -12.13 -44.17 -92.84
CA ILE A 233 -12.77 -44.51 -91.58
C ILE A 233 -11.72 -44.87 -90.52
N VAL A 234 -10.76 -45.72 -90.84
CA VAL A 234 -9.67 -46.14 -89.92
C VAL A 234 -8.88 -44.92 -89.44
N ASN A 235 -8.50 -44.01 -90.33
CA ASN A 235 -7.79 -42.78 -89.96
C ASN A 235 -8.65 -41.90 -89.04
N THR A 236 -9.95 -41.76 -89.33
CA THR A 236 -10.86 -40.96 -88.51
C THR A 236 -11.02 -41.54 -87.11
N VAL A 237 -11.17 -42.86 -86.99
CA VAL A 237 -11.32 -43.51 -85.68
C VAL A 237 -10.00 -43.54 -84.91
N SER A 238 -8.86 -43.69 -85.60
CA SER A 238 -7.52 -43.58 -85.00
C SER A 238 -7.29 -42.18 -84.43
N GLU A 239 -7.58 -41.12 -85.19
CA GLU A 239 -7.47 -39.73 -84.70
C GLU A 239 -8.41 -39.47 -83.51
N SER A 240 -9.65 -39.99 -83.55
CA SER A 240 -10.58 -39.88 -82.43
C SER A 240 -10.11 -40.65 -81.18
N SER A 241 -9.42 -41.78 -81.38
CA SER A 241 -8.87 -42.60 -80.30
C SER A 241 -7.68 -41.89 -79.64
N ASP A 242 -6.78 -41.29 -80.44
CA ASP A 242 -5.65 -40.51 -79.93
C ASP A 242 -6.11 -39.28 -79.12
N LYS A 243 -7.13 -38.55 -79.61
CA LYS A 243 -7.75 -37.45 -78.85
C LYS A 243 -8.35 -37.93 -77.52
N SER A 244 -8.97 -39.10 -77.51
CA SER A 244 -9.54 -39.69 -76.29
C SER A 244 -8.43 -40.11 -75.31
N PHE A 245 -7.31 -40.62 -75.82
CA PHE A 245 -6.13 -40.95 -75.03
C PHE A 245 -5.51 -39.71 -74.37
N GLN A 246 -5.34 -38.62 -75.12
CA GLN A 246 -4.86 -37.35 -74.53
C GLN A 246 -5.81 -36.84 -73.44
N GLY A 247 -7.13 -36.99 -73.65
CA GLY A 247 -8.15 -36.66 -72.64
C GLY A 247 -8.03 -37.50 -71.36
N ILE A 248 -7.70 -38.79 -71.48
CA ILE A 248 -7.51 -39.66 -70.31
C ILE A 248 -6.21 -39.36 -69.57
N GLU A 249 -5.11 -39.05 -70.27
CA GLU A 249 -3.85 -38.61 -69.64
C GLU A 249 -4.04 -37.32 -68.82
N HIS A 250 -4.80 -36.36 -69.35
CA HIS A 250 -5.16 -35.14 -68.63
C HIS A 250 -6.01 -35.46 -67.39
N THR A 251 -6.91 -36.43 -67.49
CA THR A 251 -7.74 -36.89 -66.36
C THR A 251 -6.89 -37.54 -65.27
N VAL A 252 -5.92 -38.38 -65.63
CA VAL A 252 -4.96 -38.99 -64.69
C VAL A 252 -4.17 -37.91 -63.95
N THR A 253 -3.61 -36.94 -64.66
CA THR A 253 -2.88 -35.82 -64.06
C THR A 253 -3.76 -35.01 -63.09
N SER A 254 -5.02 -34.79 -63.46
CA SER A 254 -5.98 -34.08 -62.60
C SER A 254 -6.28 -34.85 -61.31
N LEU A 255 -6.42 -36.18 -61.39
CA LEU A 255 -6.65 -37.04 -60.23
C LEU A 255 -5.43 -37.09 -59.29
N GLU A 256 -4.21 -37.09 -59.83
CA GLU A 256 -2.98 -37.01 -59.01
C GLU A 256 -2.89 -35.68 -58.24
N ASN A 257 -3.32 -34.57 -58.85
CA ASN A 257 -3.42 -33.27 -58.17
C ASN A 257 -4.50 -33.26 -57.09
N ILE A 258 -5.64 -33.91 -57.33
CA ILE A 258 -6.69 -34.10 -56.31
C ILE A 258 -6.15 -34.91 -55.14
N ASN A 259 -5.41 -35.99 -55.39
CA ASN A 259 -4.80 -36.80 -54.33
C ASN A 259 -3.83 -35.99 -53.45
N THR A 260 -3.01 -35.13 -54.06
CA THR A 260 -2.14 -34.20 -53.33
C THR A 260 -2.94 -33.24 -52.45
N SER A 261 -4.08 -32.74 -52.95
CA SER A 261 -4.97 -31.85 -52.21
C SER A 261 -5.65 -32.56 -51.03
N VAL A 262 -6.04 -33.82 -51.21
CA VAL A 262 -6.61 -34.68 -50.15
C VAL A 262 -5.62 -34.87 -49.00
N LEU A 263 -4.34 -35.12 -49.28
CA LEU A 263 -3.30 -35.23 -48.26
C LEU A 263 -3.11 -33.92 -47.47
N ALA A 264 -3.16 -32.77 -48.15
CA ALA A 264 -3.12 -31.47 -47.50
C ALA A 264 -4.36 -31.24 -46.60
N MET A 265 -5.56 -31.62 -47.06
CA MET A 265 -6.79 -31.55 -46.27
C MET A 265 -6.75 -32.43 -45.01
N HIS A 266 -6.17 -33.64 -45.09
CA HIS A 266 -5.96 -34.49 -43.92
C HIS A 266 -5.10 -33.79 -42.87
N THR A 267 -3.98 -33.21 -43.28
CA THR A 267 -3.07 -32.49 -42.37
C THR A 267 -3.76 -31.29 -41.70
N LEU A 268 -4.58 -30.54 -42.44
CA LEU A 268 -5.37 -29.43 -41.90
C LEU A 268 -6.44 -29.90 -40.90
N THR A 269 -7.07 -31.06 -41.16
CA THR A 269 -8.08 -31.65 -40.28
C THR A 269 -7.46 -32.12 -38.97
N ASP A 270 -6.28 -32.76 -39.03
CA ASP A 270 -5.54 -33.18 -37.84
C ASP A 270 -5.07 -31.99 -36.99
N SER A 271 -4.55 -30.94 -37.64
CA SER A 271 -4.20 -29.69 -36.95
C SER A 271 -5.43 -29.02 -36.29
N SER A 272 -6.59 -29.08 -36.96
CA SER A 272 -7.85 -28.57 -36.41
C SER A 272 -8.25 -29.36 -35.16
N ASN A 273 -8.18 -30.69 -35.20
CA ASN A 273 -8.45 -31.54 -34.04
C ASN A 273 -7.53 -31.24 -32.84
N GLN A 274 -6.24 -31.04 -33.08
CA GLN A 274 -5.29 -30.64 -32.03
C GLN A 274 -5.65 -29.27 -31.43
N SER A 275 -6.02 -28.31 -32.26
CA SER A 275 -6.45 -26.98 -31.80
C SER A 275 -7.71 -27.04 -30.95
N ILE A 276 -8.69 -27.86 -31.34
CA ILE A 276 -9.92 -28.09 -30.57
C ILE A 276 -9.61 -28.71 -29.20
N ALA A 277 -8.71 -29.70 -29.14
CA ALA A 277 -8.26 -30.29 -27.88
C ALA A 277 -7.55 -29.24 -26.98
N GLY A 278 -6.75 -28.36 -27.57
CA GLY A 278 -6.12 -27.24 -26.86
C GLY A 278 -7.13 -26.24 -26.30
N ILE A 279 -8.21 -25.94 -27.05
CA ILE A 279 -9.32 -25.11 -26.58
C ILE A 279 -10.01 -25.77 -25.38
N ALA A 280 -10.31 -27.07 -25.45
CA ALA A 280 -10.96 -27.80 -24.36
C ALA A 280 -10.14 -27.75 -23.06
N SER A 281 -8.83 -28.02 -23.14
CA SER A 281 -7.93 -27.93 -21.98
C SER A 281 -7.83 -26.50 -21.43
N SER A 282 -7.83 -25.49 -22.30
CA SER A 282 -7.83 -24.09 -21.88
C SER A 282 -9.11 -23.73 -21.12
N LEU A 283 -10.26 -24.24 -21.56
CA LEU A 283 -11.55 -24.01 -20.88
C LEU A 283 -11.59 -24.65 -19.49
N GLU A 284 -11.04 -25.85 -19.32
CA GLU A 284 -10.91 -26.49 -17.99
C GLU A 284 -10.10 -25.62 -17.03
N ASN A 285 -8.96 -25.08 -17.49
CA ASN A 285 -8.13 -24.18 -16.68
C ASN A 285 -8.87 -22.88 -16.33
N ILE A 286 -9.58 -22.27 -17.29
CA ILE A 286 -10.35 -21.05 -17.04
C ILE A 286 -11.48 -21.32 -16.04
N ASN A 287 -12.13 -22.47 -16.12
CA ASN A 287 -13.18 -22.86 -15.17
C ASN A 287 -12.62 -23.01 -13.74
N ALA A 288 -11.46 -23.67 -13.59
CA ALA A 288 -10.78 -23.79 -12.29
C ALA A 288 -10.42 -22.42 -11.70
N VAL A 289 -9.90 -21.49 -12.52
CA VAL A 289 -9.62 -20.12 -12.09
C VAL A 289 -10.91 -19.39 -11.69
N SER A 290 -12.02 -19.61 -12.39
CA SER A 290 -13.31 -19.01 -12.05
C SER A 290 -13.84 -19.48 -10.69
N GLU A 291 -13.65 -20.76 -10.35
CA GLU A 291 -13.98 -21.31 -9.03
C GLU A 291 -13.09 -20.70 -7.93
N GLU A 292 -11.79 -20.55 -8.18
CA GLU A 292 -10.85 -19.88 -7.26
C GLU A 292 -11.21 -18.41 -7.01
N ILE A 293 -11.69 -17.70 -8.04
CA ILE A 293 -12.21 -16.34 -7.91
C ILE A 293 -13.41 -16.31 -6.95
N TYR A 294 -14.35 -17.26 -7.04
CA TYR A 294 -15.49 -17.30 -6.11
C TYR A 294 -15.05 -17.54 -4.66
N SER A 295 -14.13 -18.48 -4.43
CA SER A 295 -13.56 -18.72 -3.09
C SER A 295 -12.89 -17.44 -2.54
N SER A 296 -12.13 -16.75 -3.37
CA SER A 296 -11.47 -15.49 -2.99
C SER A 296 -12.47 -14.37 -2.68
N LEU A 297 -13.60 -14.32 -3.39
CA LEU A 297 -14.66 -13.35 -3.13
C LEU A 297 -15.38 -13.61 -1.79
N GLU A 298 -15.53 -14.87 -1.40
CA GLU A 298 -16.08 -15.25 -0.09
C GLU A 298 -15.15 -14.77 1.05
N GLU A 299 -13.86 -15.08 0.96
CA GLU A 299 -12.85 -14.63 1.93
C GLU A 299 -12.75 -13.10 2.01
N LEU A 300 -12.86 -12.41 0.86
CA LEU A 300 -12.90 -10.95 0.83
C LEU A 300 -14.15 -10.40 1.52
N THR A 301 -15.30 -11.05 1.36
CA THR A 301 -16.54 -10.64 2.00
C THR A 301 -16.45 -10.76 3.52
N ASP A 302 -15.87 -11.87 4.01
CA ASP A 302 -15.61 -12.07 5.44
C ASP A 302 -14.62 -11.03 5.99
N SER A 303 -13.56 -10.75 5.24
CA SER A 303 -12.57 -9.72 5.59
C SER A 303 -13.19 -8.33 5.69
N ILE A 304 -14.09 -7.97 4.76
CA ILE A 304 -14.84 -6.71 4.79
C ILE A 304 -15.72 -6.65 6.04
N SER A 305 -16.39 -7.75 6.41
CA SER A 305 -17.18 -7.81 7.65
C SER A 305 -16.31 -7.59 8.89
N ASN A 306 -15.15 -8.21 8.98
CA ASN A 306 -14.22 -8.03 10.11
C ASN A 306 -13.72 -6.58 10.22
N VAL A 307 -13.39 -5.94 9.10
CA VAL A 307 -12.96 -4.54 9.08
C VAL A 307 -14.10 -3.59 9.46
N LYS A 308 -15.35 -3.94 9.11
CA LYS A 308 -16.53 -3.20 9.54
C LYS A 308 -16.69 -3.21 11.06
N ASP A 309 -16.52 -4.35 11.70
CA ASP A 309 -16.62 -4.47 13.16
C ASP A 309 -15.48 -3.67 13.84
N LEU A 310 -14.26 -3.74 13.30
CA LEU A 310 -13.14 -2.92 13.79
C LEU A 310 -13.41 -1.42 13.64
N SER A 311 -14.05 -1.00 12.54
CA SER A 311 -14.45 0.40 12.36
C SER A 311 -15.47 0.84 13.40
N ALA A 312 -16.39 -0.03 13.81
CA ALA A 312 -17.35 0.28 14.88
C ALA A 312 -16.64 0.41 16.24
N ASP A 313 -15.68 -0.46 16.53
CA ASP A 313 -14.85 -0.37 17.74
C ASP A 313 -14.04 0.93 17.78
N MET A 314 -13.47 1.37 16.65
CA MET A 314 -12.76 2.65 16.56
C MET A 314 -13.65 3.84 16.93
N TYR A 315 -14.91 3.83 16.49
CA TYR A 315 -15.86 4.87 16.87
C TYR A 315 -16.12 4.88 18.38
N ASN A 316 -16.34 3.71 18.97
CA ASN A 316 -16.52 3.56 20.42
C ASN A 316 -15.28 4.04 21.21
N TYR A 317 -14.07 3.73 20.73
CA TYR A 317 -12.84 4.24 21.34
C TYR A 317 -12.70 5.75 21.23
N SER A 318 -13.12 6.35 20.11
CA SER A 318 -13.13 7.80 19.96
C SER A 318 -14.06 8.46 20.98
N GLU A 319 -15.26 7.92 21.18
CA GLU A 319 -16.21 8.42 22.17
C GLU A 319 -15.68 8.27 23.62
N ALA A 320 -15.07 7.13 23.93
CA ALA A 320 -14.45 6.89 25.23
C ALA A 320 -13.28 7.86 25.50
N LEU A 321 -12.46 8.16 24.49
CA LEU A 321 -11.37 9.15 24.60
C LEU A 321 -11.92 10.56 24.81
N GLU A 322 -12.98 10.95 24.11
CA GLU A 322 -13.62 12.26 24.31
C GLU A 322 -14.16 12.41 25.73
N THR A 323 -14.82 11.36 26.24
CA THR A 323 -15.28 11.31 27.63
C THR A 323 -14.11 11.45 28.61
N THR A 324 -13.01 10.72 28.38
CA THR A 324 -11.81 10.81 29.22
C THR A 324 -11.19 12.22 29.20
N ALA A 325 -11.19 12.89 28.06
CA ALA A 325 -10.70 14.27 27.96
C ALA A 325 -11.58 15.24 28.75
N LYS A 326 -12.90 15.04 28.72
CA LYS A 326 -13.84 15.83 29.52
C LYS A 326 -13.65 15.60 31.02
N ASP A 327 -13.48 14.36 31.45
CA ASP A 327 -13.19 14.04 32.86
C ASP A 327 -11.89 14.70 33.34
N LEU A 328 -10.88 14.82 32.46
CA LEU A 328 -9.65 15.55 32.76
C LEU A 328 -9.85 17.06 32.85
N ASP A 329 -10.74 17.64 32.04
CA ASP A 329 -11.10 19.06 32.13
C ASP A 329 -11.82 19.36 33.45
N ASP A 330 -12.79 18.52 33.84
CA ASP A 330 -13.50 18.64 35.12
C ASP A 330 -12.54 18.50 36.33
N LEU A 331 -11.58 17.58 36.24
CA LEU A 331 -10.54 17.43 37.26
C LEU A 331 -9.62 18.67 37.26
N ALA A 332 -9.27 19.23 36.10
CA ALA A 332 -8.44 20.44 36.01
C ALA A 332 -9.12 21.65 36.64
N GLU A 333 -10.44 21.79 36.49
CA GLU A 333 -11.22 22.82 37.18
C GLU A 333 -11.18 22.64 38.70
N SER A 334 -11.27 21.40 39.18
CA SER A 334 -11.14 21.07 40.60
C SER A 334 -9.74 21.39 41.15
N VAL A 335 -8.69 21.08 40.39
CA VAL A 335 -7.29 21.37 40.77
C VAL A 335 -7.02 22.88 40.74
N SER A 336 -7.56 23.62 39.77
CA SER A 336 -7.51 25.08 39.72
C SER A 336 -8.15 25.71 40.97
N SER A 337 -9.28 25.15 41.44
CA SER A 337 -9.91 25.58 42.69
C SER A 337 -9.02 25.32 43.92
N LEU A 338 -8.34 24.17 43.97
CA LEU A 338 -7.35 23.87 45.02
C LEU A 338 -6.13 24.78 44.94
N GLU A 339 -5.68 25.14 43.74
CA GLU A 339 -4.56 26.05 43.50
C GLU A 339 -4.84 27.41 44.17
N ASN A 340 -6.04 27.96 43.98
CA ASN A 340 -6.43 29.23 44.61
C ASN A 340 -6.42 29.17 46.15
N ILE A 341 -6.87 28.05 46.73
CA ILE A 341 -6.90 27.87 48.19
C ILE A 341 -5.46 27.78 48.74
N ILE A 342 -4.59 27.04 48.06
CA ILE A 342 -3.21 26.87 48.50
C ILE A 342 -2.40 28.14 48.26
N ASP A 343 -2.63 28.87 47.18
CA ASP A 343 -2.03 30.19 46.94
C ASP A 343 -2.40 31.20 48.04
N ASP A 344 -3.67 31.24 48.46
CA ASP A 344 -4.10 32.06 49.60
C ASP A 344 -3.45 31.61 50.93
N ALA A 345 -3.34 30.29 51.15
CA ALA A 345 -2.64 29.74 52.30
C ALA A 345 -1.13 30.09 52.28
N ALA A 346 -0.52 30.06 51.09
CA ALA A 346 0.88 30.41 50.86
C ALA A 346 1.14 31.88 51.19
N LYS A 347 0.31 32.80 50.68
CA LYS A 347 0.38 34.24 51.00
C LYS A 347 0.22 34.51 52.50
N LYS A 348 -0.80 33.94 53.14
CA LYS A 348 -1.02 34.07 54.60
C LYS A 348 0.15 33.51 55.41
N SER A 349 0.70 32.37 54.99
CA SER A 349 1.88 31.79 55.64
C SER A 349 3.12 32.65 55.44
N GLY A 350 3.25 33.30 54.28
CA GLY A 350 4.28 34.26 53.96
C GLY A 350 4.24 35.51 54.84
N GLU A 351 3.06 36.06 55.10
CA GLU A 351 2.89 37.15 56.06
C GLU A 351 3.37 36.77 57.48
N ILE A 352 3.09 35.54 57.92
CA ILE A 352 3.50 35.05 59.25
C ILE A 352 5.03 34.99 59.36
N ILE A 353 5.75 34.55 58.32
CA ILE A 353 7.21 34.45 58.37
C ILE A 353 7.94 35.79 58.15
N THR A 354 7.21 36.87 57.85
CA THR A 354 7.78 38.23 57.91
C THR A 354 7.74 38.81 59.32
N ASP A 355 7.01 38.19 60.25
CA ASP A 355 7.04 38.58 61.65
C ASP A 355 8.40 38.23 62.28
N ARG A 356 8.98 39.18 63.01
CA ARG A 356 10.32 39.06 63.62
C ARG A 356 10.46 37.84 64.53
N PHE A 357 9.37 37.38 65.16
CA PHE A 357 9.39 36.24 66.06
C PHE A 357 9.29 34.90 65.33
N TYR A 358 8.53 34.86 64.23
CA TYR A 358 8.25 33.65 63.46
C TYR A 358 9.03 33.54 62.16
N SER A 359 9.98 34.46 61.93
CA SER A 359 10.74 34.52 60.70
C SER A 359 11.51 33.25 60.39
N ILE A 360 11.60 32.93 59.10
CA ILE A 360 12.46 31.83 58.67
C ILE A 360 13.92 32.20 58.93
N PRO A 361 14.74 31.26 59.45
CA PRO A 361 16.17 31.49 59.58
C PRO A 361 16.82 31.79 58.22
N ASN A 362 17.88 32.60 58.21
CA ASN A 362 18.64 32.91 57.01
C ASN A 362 19.14 31.63 56.30
N GLU A 363 19.52 30.60 57.05
CA GLU A 363 19.94 29.31 56.51
C GLU A 363 18.82 28.65 55.70
N LYS A 364 17.57 28.74 56.19
CA LYS A 364 16.39 28.21 55.51
C LYS A 364 16.04 29.03 54.27
N PHE A 365 16.12 30.35 54.34
CA PHE A 365 15.95 31.20 53.15
C PHE A 365 16.98 30.83 52.06
N ALA A 366 18.25 30.67 52.41
CA ALA A 366 19.29 30.24 51.47
C ALA A 366 19.03 28.84 50.89
N GLU A 367 18.54 27.89 51.69
CA GLU A 367 18.09 26.57 51.20
C GLU A 367 16.97 26.67 50.14
N PHE A 368 15.98 27.53 50.36
CA PHE A 368 14.91 27.77 49.39
C PHE A 368 15.44 28.35 48.08
N ILE A 369 16.33 29.33 48.13
CA ILE A 369 16.94 29.91 46.93
C ILE A 369 17.81 28.88 46.18
N LYS A 370 18.55 28.02 46.91
CA LYS A 370 19.28 26.89 46.31
C LYS A 370 18.33 25.93 45.59
N SER A 371 17.19 25.58 46.20
CA SER A 371 16.17 24.76 45.55
C SER A 371 15.56 25.43 44.31
N ALA A 372 15.40 26.76 44.31
CA ALA A 372 14.95 27.50 43.14
C ALA A 372 15.94 27.38 41.98
N ILE A 373 17.25 27.53 42.24
CA ILE A 373 18.31 27.35 41.24
C ILE A 373 18.23 25.95 40.61
N ASP A 374 18.10 24.90 41.42
CA ASP A 374 18.03 23.52 40.93
C ASP A 374 16.78 23.28 40.06
N ASN A 375 15.64 23.84 40.46
CA ASN A 375 14.41 23.75 39.67
C ASN A 375 14.52 24.49 38.32
N HIS A 376 15.18 25.65 38.26
CA HIS A 376 15.44 26.36 37.00
C HIS A 376 16.40 25.60 36.09
N LYS A 377 17.47 24.99 36.64
CA LYS A 377 18.38 24.11 35.89
C LYS A 377 17.63 22.92 35.28
N ASN A 378 16.74 22.30 36.05
CA ASN A 378 15.89 21.21 35.57
C ASN A 378 14.91 21.68 34.48
N TRP A 379 14.32 22.87 34.63
CA TRP A 379 13.45 23.47 33.62
C TRP A 379 14.15 23.66 32.27
N VAL A 380 15.39 24.18 32.27
CA VAL A 380 16.22 24.30 31.05
C VAL A 380 16.58 22.93 30.47
N SER A 381 16.91 21.95 31.33
CA SER A 381 17.18 20.58 30.89
C SER A 381 15.96 19.94 30.22
N GLN A 382 14.75 20.24 30.70
CA GLN A 382 13.51 19.81 30.05
C GLN A 382 13.34 20.46 28.68
N LEU A 383 13.56 21.77 28.54
CA LEU A 383 13.56 22.43 27.23
C LEU A 383 14.58 21.83 26.27
N GLU A 384 15.80 21.58 26.73
CA GLU A 384 16.84 20.94 25.94
C GLU A 384 16.42 19.53 25.49
N SER A 385 15.78 18.76 26.37
CA SER A 385 15.18 17.47 26.00
C SER A 385 14.10 17.63 24.93
N MET A 386 13.25 18.66 25.00
CA MET A 386 12.20 18.91 24.01
C MET A 386 12.78 19.29 22.65
N VAL A 387 13.80 20.15 22.60
CA VAL A 387 14.49 20.52 21.35
C VAL A 387 15.22 19.33 20.73
N ASN A 388 15.90 18.53 21.56
CA ASN A 388 16.62 17.34 21.08
C ASN A 388 15.67 16.27 20.51
N THR A 389 14.51 16.09 21.14
CA THR A 389 13.52 15.07 20.74
C THR A 389 12.47 15.59 19.76
N MET A 390 12.41 16.90 19.53
CA MET A 390 11.32 17.60 18.84
C MET A 390 9.93 17.19 19.36
N LYS A 391 9.81 17.02 20.68
CA LYS A 391 8.57 16.62 21.34
C LYS A 391 8.26 17.55 22.50
N VAL A 392 7.13 18.25 22.41
CA VAL A 392 6.62 19.09 23.48
C VAL A 392 6.24 18.23 24.68
N LYS A 393 6.65 18.68 25.87
CA LYS A 393 6.27 18.11 27.17
C LYS A 393 5.66 19.23 28.03
N PRO A 394 4.90 18.89 29.10
CA PRO A 394 4.40 19.90 30.02
C PRO A 394 5.57 20.70 30.63
N LEU A 395 5.55 22.02 30.46
CA LEU A 395 6.53 22.95 31.01
C LEU A 395 5.81 24.16 31.59
N GLN A 396 6.17 24.58 32.81
CA GLN A 396 5.54 25.74 33.44
C GLN A 396 6.08 27.02 32.81
N LEU A 397 5.21 27.74 32.09
CA LEU A 397 5.53 29.02 31.45
C LEU A 397 5.04 30.23 32.24
N ASP A 398 4.15 30.00 33.22
CA ASP A 398 3.71 31.04 34.15
C ASP A 398 4.72 31.11 35.31
N ASP A 399 5.48 32.21 35.34
CA ASP A 399 6.51 32.44 36.35
C ASP A 399 5.94 32.52 37.77
N HIS A 400 4.69 32.95 37.96
CA HIS A 400 4.07 33.00 39.28
C HIS A 400 3.72 31.61 39.82
N LYS A 401 3.51 30.63 38.93
CA LYS A 401 3.11 29.26 39.27
C LYS A 401 4.28 28.28 39.41
N CYS A 402 5.52 28.75 39.26
CA CYS A 402 6.70 27.94 39.53
C CYS A 402 6.99 27.91 41.05
N SER A 403 7.86 26.99 41.51
CA SER A 403 8.16 26.89 42.94
C SER A 403 8.74 28.19 43.52
N PHE A 404 9.57 28.89 42.74
CA PHE A 404 10.15 30.16 43.13
C PHE A 404 9.12 31.29 43.07
N GLY A 405 8.25 31.33 42.06
CA GLY A 405 7.16 32.31 41.94
C GLY A 405 6.22 32.28 43.13
N HIS A 406 5.75 31.09 43.52
CA HIS A 406 4.92 30.90 44.71
C HIS A 406 5.58 31.50 45.96
N PHE A 407 6.86 31.21 46.16
CA PHE A 407 7.65 31.77 47.25
C PHE A 407 7.81 33.29 47.12
N TYR A 408 8.21 33.77 45.94
CA TYR A 408 8.55 35.15 45.64
C TYR A 408 7.38 36.13 45.87
N HIS A 409 6.17 35.73 45.48
CA HIS A 409 4.98 36.57 45.62
C HIS A 409 4.30 36.47 46.98
N SER A 410 4.70 35.49 47.80
CA SER A 410 4.11 35.26 49.11
C SER A 410 4.95 35.87 50.24
N VAL A 411 6.24 36.08 50.03
CA VAL A 411 7.16 36.59 51.06
C VAL A 411 7.82 37.89 50.59
N LYS A 412 8.13 38.78 51.53
CA LYS A 412 8.87 40.02 51.23
C LYS A 412 10.01 40.22 52.23
N PRO A 413 11.28 40.09 51.82
CA PRO A 413 12.42 40.43 52.66
C PRO A 413 12.35 41.88 53.18
N SER A 414 12.75 42.09 54.44
CA SER A 414 12.75 43.43 55.06
C SER A 414 14.12 44.10 54.99
N HIS A 415 15.20 43.31 54.91
CA HIS A 415 16.57 43.82 54.88
C HIS A 415 16.85 44.59 53.57
N PRO A 416 17.32 45.85 53.60
CA PRO A 416 17.48 46.69 52.41
C PRO A 416 18.37 46.08 51.32
N GLU A 417 19.46 45.42 51.69
CA GLU A 417 20.38 44.79 50.73
C GLU A 417 19.71 43.62 49.97
N ILE A 418 18.92 42.80 50.67
CA ILE A 418 18.21 41.66 50.05
C ILE A 418 17.02 42.18 49.25
N LEU A 419 16.27 43.13 49.79
CA LEU A 419 15.08 43.70 49.14
C LEU A 419 15.42 44.35 47.80
N ASN A 420 16.59 44.99 47.67
CA ASN A 420 17.03 45.58 46.40
C ASN A 420 17.26 44.51 45.31
N ILE A 421 17.94 43.41 45.65
CA ILE A 421 18.19 42.30 44.71
C ILE A 421 16.88 41.57 44.40
N TRP A 422 16.04 41.36 45.42
CA TRP A 422 14.72 40.75 45.31
C TRP A 422 13.84 41.45 44.29
N ASN A 423 13.67 42.78 44.40
CA ASN A 423 12.83 43.55 43.47
C ASN A 423 13.34 43.48 42.02
N ASN A 424 14.65 43.40 41.81
CA ASN A 424 15.25 43.30 40.47
C ASN A 424 15.13 41.89 39.86
N THR A 425 14.69 40.89 40.64
CA THR A 425 14.56 39.51 40.18
C THR A 425 13.30 39.28 39.35
N ASN A 426 12.24 40.09 39.55
CA ASN A 426 10.93 39.89 38.92
C ASN A 426 10.99 39.88 37.39
N ASP A 427 11.57 40.92 36.79
CA ASP A 427 11.56 41.10 35.35
C ASP A 427 12.39 40.02 34.64
N LEU A 428 13.52 39.65 35.25
CA LEU A 428 14.40 38.59 34.77
C LEU A 428 13.71 37.21 34.84
N HIS A 429 12.99 36.94 35.93
CA HIS A 429 12.24 35.70 36.10
C HIS A 429 11.11 35.56 35.08
N HIS A 430 10.37 36.64 34.83
CA HIS A 430 9.31 36.67 33.82
C HIS A 430 9.86 36.49 32.40
N GLU A 431 10.95 37.18 32.05
CA GLU A 431 11.61 37.04 30.74
C GLU A 431 12.13 35.60 30.52
N PHE A 432 12.73 35.01 31.56
CA PHE A 432 13.19 33.62 31.52
C PHE A 432 12.05 32.64 31.22
N HIS A 433 10.93 32.69 31.94
CA HIS A 433 9.81 31.78 31.68
C HIS A 433 9.15 32.04 30.33
N SER A 434 9.04 33.31 29.92
CA SER A 434 8.50 33.70 28.61
C SER A 434 9.33 33.13 27.44
N SER A 435 10.65 33.02 27.60
CA SER A 435 11.54 32.44 26.58
C SER A 435 11.16 30.99 26.21
N GLY A 436 10.63 30.22 27.16
CA GLY A 436 10.21 28.84 26.93
C GLY A 436 9.06 28.72 25.92
N SER A 437 8.16 29.71 25.87
CA SER A 437 7.05 29.74 24.90
C SER A 437 7.55 29.81 23.45
N ILE A 438 8.62 30.57 23.21
CA ILE A 438 9.25 30.76 21.91
C ILE A 438 9.90 29.45 21.45
N VAL A 439 10.59 28.75 22.36
CA VAL A 439 11.19 27.44 22.07
C VAL A 439 10.12 26.42 21.70
N ILE A 440 9.04 26.34 22.49
CA ILE A 440 7.93 25.41 22.22
C ILE A 440 7.30 25.68 20.87
N LYS A 441 7.04 26.95 20.54
CA LYS A 441 6.49 27.34 19.23
C LYS A 441 7.34 26.84 18.06
N HIS A 442 8.67 27.04 18.10
CA HIS A 442 9.55 26.55 17.04
C HIS A 442 9.60 25.02 16.95
N ILE A 443 9.41 24.30 18.06
CA ILE A 443 9.26 22.84 18.04
C ILE A 443 7.96 22.44 17.35
N GLU A 444 6.85 23.12 17.64
CA GLU A 444 5.53 22.86 17.03
C GLU A 444 5.53 23.16 15.53
N GLU A 445 6.28 24.19 15.10
CA GLU A 445 6.53 24.51 13.68
C GLU A 445 7.54 23.56 13.02
N ASN A 446 8.06 22.57 13.76
CA ASN A 446 9.06 21.61 13.32
C ASN A 446 10.37 22.27 12.81
N ASN A 447 10.71 23.45 13.34
CA ASN A 447 11.90 24.21 12.98
C ASN A 447 12.99 24.04 14.05
N LYS A 448 13.81 23.00 13.87
CA LYS A 448 14.85 22.64 14.84
C LYS A 448 15.93 23.69 14.98
N GLU A 449 16.37 24.32 13.89
CA GLU A 449 17.44 25.33 13.91
C GLU A 449 17.04 26.54 14.76
N GLU A 450 15.82 27.03 14.57
CA GLU A 450 15.33 28.19 15.32
C GLU A 450 14.98 27.84 16.77
N ALA A 451 14.56 26.60 17.03
CA ALA A 451 14.39 26.06 18.39
C ALA A 451 15.73 26.00 19.14
N GLU A 452 16.83 25.59 18.48
CA GLU A 452 18.18 25.57 19.07
C GLU A 452 18.69 26.98 19.39
N LYS A 453 18.47 27.97 18.52
CA LYS A 453 18.80 29.38 18.78
C LYS A 453 18.01 29.93 19.97
N SER A 454 16.71 29.67 20.00
CA SER A 454 15.82 30.10 21.08
C SER A 454 16.19 29.44 22.41
N LEU A 455 16.64 28.18 22.39
CA LEU A 455 17.16 27.48 23.57
C LEU A 455 18.46 28.11 24.08
N ALA A 456 19.36 28.52 23.18
CA ALA A 456 20.59 29.21 23.57
C ALA A 456 20.29 30.54 24.29
N PHE A 457 19.31 31.29 23.80
CA PHE A 457 18.81 32.49 24.47
C PHE A 457 18.20 32.18 25.85
N SER A 458 17.37 31.13 25.95
CA SER A 458 16.79 30.69 27.22
C SER A 458 17.85 30.26 28.25
N LYS A 459 18.94 29.63 27.77
CA LYS A 459 20.11 29.25 28.60
C LYS A 459 20.84 30.47 29.13
N ASP A 460 21.01 31.51 28.33
CA ASP A 460 21.65 32.77 28.76
C ASP A 460 20.83 33.48 29.85
N LEU A 461 19.51 33.60 29.65
CA LEU A 461 18.60 34.12 30.67
C LEU A 461 18.64 33.28 31.96
N SER A 462 18.75 31.96 31.85
CA SER A 462 18.91 31.08 33.01
C SER A 462 20.19 31.36 33.80
N LEU A 463 21.32 31.55 33.11
CA LEU A 463 22.59 31.87 33.76
C LEU A 463 22.52 33.22 34.49
N ASN A 464 21.90 34.23 33.87
CA ASN A 464 21.67 35.52 34.51
C ASN A 464 20.78 35.37 35.77
N MET A 465 19.69 34.60 35.69
CA MET A 465 18.81 34.34 36.82
C MET A 465 19.55 33.61 37.96
N ILE A 466 20.31 32.56 37.63
CA ILE A 466 21.10 31.80 38.61
C ILE A 466 22.13 32.70 39.30
N SER A 467 22.80 33.59 38.55
CA SER A 467 23.75 34.56 39.11
C SER A 467 23.10 35.48 40.14
N VAL A 468 21.88 35.98 39.88
CA VAL A 468 21.13 36.81 40.83
C VAL A 468 20.72 36.01 42.07
N LEU A 469 20.28 34.76 41.90
CA LEU A 469 19.93 33.89 43.03
C LEU A 469 21.15 33.48 43.86
N GLU A 470 22.32 33.28 43.25
CA GLU A 470 23.59 33.05 43.94
C GLU A 470 24.02 34.29 44.74
N GLU A 471 23.85 35.51 44.21
CA GLU A 471 24.07 36.75 44.95
C GLU A 471 23.15 36.85 46.18
N LEU A 472 21.87 36.48 46.06
CA LEU A 472 20.94 36.44 47.20
C LEU A 472 21.41 35.48 48.30
N ILE A 473 21.98 34.32 47.93
CA ILE A 473 22.55 33.36 48.88
C ILE A 473 23.76 33.96 49.57
N GLU A 474 24.71 34.52 48.83
CA GLU A 474 25.95 35.11 49.39
C GLU A 474 25.62 36.24 50.37
N LYS A 475 24.70 37.14 50.00
CA LYS A 475 24.26 38.23 50.88
C LYS A 475 23.58 37.70 52.13
N THR A 476 22.73 36.68 52.00
CA THR A 476 22.05 36.04 53.14
C THR A 476 23.06 35.40 54.12
N GLU A 477 24.07 34.72 53.60
CA GLU A 477 25.13 34.10 54.41
C GLU A 477 25.96 35.19 55.12
N ALA A 478 26.28 36.30 54.44
CA ALA A 478 26.96 37.45 55.04
C ALA A 478 26.14 38.15 56.15
N LEU A 479 24.82 38.27 55.99
CA LEU A 479 23.93 38.78 57.06
C LEU A 479 23.96 37.86 58.29
N THR A 480 24.03 36.55 58.06
CA THR A 480 24.12 35.55 59.14
C THR A 480 25.40 35.70 59.96
N GLU A 481 26.51 36.08 59.34
CA GLU A 481 27.77 36.39 60.01
C GLU A 481 27.72 37.70 60.81
N LYS A 482 26.99 38.70 60.29
CA LYS A 482 26.76 40.00 60.95
C LYS A 482 25.68 39.97 62.04
N ASN A 483 25.01 38.82 62.22
CA ASN A 483 23.86 38.67 63.12
C ASN A 483 22.67 39.57 62.73
N GLU A 484 22.50 39.77 61.42
CA GLU A 484 21.38 40.46 60.77
C GLU A 484 20.45 39.44 60.08
N PHE A 485 19.18 39.80 59.89
CA PHE A 485 18.16 38.88 59.39
C PHE A 485 17.60 39.35 58.05
N VAL A 486 17.23 38.39 57.20
CA VAL A 486 16.60 38.66 55.90
C VAL A 486 15.19 39.28 56.07
N PHE A 487 14.43 38.78 57.04
CA PHE A 487 13.04 39.17 57.34
C PHE A 487 12.92 39.91 58.67
#